data_AF-A0A935Y310-F1
#
_entry.id   AF-A0A935Y310-F1
#
_cell.length_a   1.000
_cell.length_b   1.000
_cell.length_c   1.000
_cell.angle_alpha   90.00
_cell.angle_beta   90.00
_cell.angle_gamma   90.00
#
_symmetry.space_group_name_H-M   'P 1'
#
loop_
_entity.id
_entity.type
_entity.pdbx_description
1 polymer ?
#
loop_
_entity_poly.entity_id
_entity_poly.type
_entity_poly.pdbx_seq_one_letter_code
_entity_poly.pdbx_strand_id
1 'polypeptide(L)'
;MADDDQSRILARMREARSKARGYADFFQWPNRDIEELGVLQELAKTLESVGSNFLSGLRSRGRGFDPPDCEATDTSGRRVAVELTELVDQAALEATVANRRNDREGQLDAPYFWAEWDIGKFEREVGKRLIGKHNRFDQLQDGPYPGGYVVVLYTDEPALSRILVKGYAAQVNFAGVSSISRAFIVLSYDSDIEMYPAIELAIVR
;
A
#
# COMPACT_ATOMS: atom_id res chain seq x y z
N MET A 1 -28.98 -8.76 30.76
CA MET A 1 -28.86 -7.88 29.58
C MET A 1 -27.46 -7.28 29.39
N ALA A 2 -26.67 -7.01 30.45
CA ALA A 2 -25.29 -6.51 30.30
C ALA A 2 -24.26 -7.58 29.87
N ASP A 3 -24.52 -8.86 30.18
CA ASP A 3 -23.59 -9.98 30.00
C ASP A 3 -23.50 -10.47 28.53
N ASP A 4 -24.58 -10.30 27.77
CA ASP A 4 -24.71 -10.71 26.37
C ASP A 4 -24.01 -9.70 25.42
N ASP A 5 -24.06 -8.41 25.76
CA ASP A 5 -23.32 -7.37 25.05
C ASP A 5 -21.82 -7.46 25.30
N GLN A 6 -21.38 -7.76 26.53
CA GLN A 6 -19.96 -8.02 26.81
C GLN A 6 -19.43 -9.23 26.05
N SER A 7 -20.22 -10.30 25.97
CA SER A 7 -19.86 -11.52 25.23
C SER A 7 -19.77 -11.27 23.71
N ARG A 8 -20.67 -10.47 23.14
CA ARG A 8 -20.62 -10.05 21.73
C ARG A 8 -19.45 -9.11 21.43
N ILE A 9 -19.14 -8.18 22.34
CA ILE A 9 -17.97 -7.28 22.22
C ILE A 9 -16.68 -8.09 22.27
N LEU A 10 -16.55 -9.04 23.20
CA LEU A 10 -15.39 -9.92 23.31
C LEU A 10 -15.24 -10.85 22.10
N ALA A 11 -16.33 -11.37 21.56
CA ALA A 11 -16.30 -12.17 20.34
C ALA A 11 -15.83 -11.36 19.13
N ARG A 12 -16.32 -10.12 18.97
CA ARG A 12 -15.87 -9.20 17.92
C ARG A 12 -14.41 -8.77 18.08
N MET A 13 -13.96 -8.54 19.32
CA MET A 13 -12.56 -8.24 19.62
C MET A 13 -11.64 -9.44 19.30
N ARG A 14 -12.07 -10.67 19.61
CA ARG A 14 -11.34 -11.90 19.25
C ARG A 14 -11.32 -12.13 17.74
N GLU A 15 -12.40 -11.84 17.04
CA GLU A 15 -12.49 -11.96 15.57
C GLU A 15 -11.64 -10.89 14.86
N ALA A 16 -11.64 -9.65 15.35
CA ALA A 16 -10.75 -8.61 14.85
C ALA A 16 -9.28 -8.96 15.10
N ARG A 17 -8.97 -9.51 16.28
CA ARG A 17 -7.62 -9.94 16.66
C ARG A 17 -7.13 -11.18 15.89
N SER A 18 -8.03 -12.08 15.48
CA SER A 18 -7.66 -13.23 14.64
C SER A 18 -7.48 -12.86 13.17
N LYS A 19 -8.05 -11.73 12.72
CA LYS A 19 -7.85 -11.18 11.38
C LYS A 19 -6.61 -10.28 11.26
N ALA A 20 -6.19 -9.64 12.35
CA ALA A 20 -4.94 -8.88 12.42
C ALA A 20 -3.72 -9.81 12.35
N ARG A 21 -2.87 -9.67 11.33
CA ARG A 21 -1.67 -10.52 11.12
C ARG A 21 -0.53 -10.16 12.08
N GLY A 22 -0.62 -9.02 12.76
CA GLY A 22 0.33 -8.47 13.72
C GLY A 22 1.47 -7.69 13.12
N TYR A 23 1.65 -7.71 11.81
CA TYR A 23 2.81 -7.18 11.12
C TYR A 23 2.36 -6.43 9.87
N ALA A 24 2.74 -5.16 9.76
CA ALA A 24 2.33 -4.25 8.69
C ALA A 24 0.79 -4.20 8.52
N ASP A 25 0.04 -4.12 9.63
CA ASP A 25 -1.42 -4.25 9.62
C ASP A 25 -2.15 -2.91 9.45
N PHE A 26 -1.44 -1.77 9.44
CA PHE A 26 -2.07 -0.45 9.49
C PHE A 26 -3.09 -0.22 8.36
N PHE A 27 -2.81 -0.75 7.17
CA PHE A 27 -3.70 -0.64 6.01
C PHE A 27 -4.69 -1.80 5.88
N GLN A 28 -4.74 -2.78 6.78
CA GLN A 28 -5.67 -3.92 6.61
C GLN A 28 -7.09 -3.57 7.05
N TRP A 29 -7.98 -3.36 6.08
CA TRP A 29 -9.41 -3.15 6.32
C TRP A 29 -10.21 -4.37 5.85
N PRO A 30 -11.39 -4.66 6.44
CA PRO A 30 -12.23 -5.80 6.02
C PRO A 30 -12.65 -5.73 4.54
N ASN A 31 -12.59 -4.54 3.94
CA ASN A 31 -12.92 -4.29 2.55
C ASN A 31 -11.71 -3.66 1.84
N ARG A 32 -11.07 -4.44 0.97
CA ARG A 32 -9.92 -4.04 0.16
C ARG A 32 -10.20 -2.80 -0.70
N ASP A 33 -11.43 -2.64 -1.19
CA ASP A 33 -11.83 -1.49 -2.01
C ASP A 33 -11.78 -0.19 -1.20
N ILE A 34 -12.06 -0.26 0.11
CA ILE A 34 -11.98 0.88 1.06
C ILE A 34 -10.52 1.18 1.40
N GLU A 35 -9.72 0.15 1.64
CA GLU A 35 -8.28 0.28 1.89
C GLU A 35 -7.58 0.97 0.72
N GLU A 36 -7.81 0.49 -0.50
CA GLU A 36 -7.18 1.02 -1.71
C GLU A 36 -7.59 2.47 -1.97
N LEU A 37 -8.89 2.79 -1.82
CA LEU A 37 -9.35 4.18 -1.94
C LEU A 37 -8.78 5.07 -0.84
N GLY A 38 -8.65 4.55 0.39
CA GLY A 38 -8.05 5.26 1.52
C GLY A 38 -6.59 5.62 1.25
N VAL A 39 -5.77 4.67 0.80
CA VAL A 39 -4.37 4.92 0.41
C VAL A 39 -4.28 5.99 -0.67
N LEU A 40 -5.14 5.92 -1.69
CA LEU A 40 -5.16 6.92 -2.77
C LEU A 40 -5.57 8.32 -2.27
N GLN A 41 -6.51 8.39 -1.31
CA GLN A 41 -6.90 9.64 -0.67
C GLN A 41 -5.74 10.25 0.13
N GLU A 42 -4.98 9.44 0.88
CA GLU A 42 -3.83 9.92 1.64
C GLU A 42 -2.69 10.40 0.73
N LEU A 43 -2.48 9.74 -0.42
CA LEU A 43 -1.59 10.25 -1.46
C LEU A 43 -2.05 11.63 -1.94
N ALA A 44 -3.32 11.78 -2.32
CA ALA A 44 -3.85 13.03 -2.85
C ALA A 44 -3.74 14.19 -1.83
N LYS A 45 -4.10 13.94 -0.56
CA LYS A 45 -3.95 14.93 0.54
C LYS A 45 -2.48 15.34 0.72
N THR A 46 -1.57 14.38 0.68
CA THR A 46 -0.14 14.64 0.82
C THR A 46 0.38 15.51 -0.32
N LEU A 47 0.03 15.16 -1.56
CA LEU A 47 0.38 15.97 -2.73
C LEU A 47 -0.27 17.36 -2.69
N GLU A 48 -1.48 17.48 -2.14
CA GLU A 48 -2.17 18.76 -1.99
C GLU A 48 -1.45 19.67 -0.99
N SER A 49 -0.99 19.10 0.14
CA SER A 49 -0.24 19.85 1.16
C SER A 49 1.06 20.49 0.64
N VAL A 50 1.66 19.90 -0.40
CA VAL A 50 2.89 20.40 -1.04
C VAL A 50 2.64 21.09 -2.38
N GLY A 51 1.36 21.33 -2.74
CA GLY A 51 0.98 22.03 -3.98
C GLY A 51 1.26 21.25 -5.27
N SER A 52 1.41 19.93 -5.19
CA SER A 52 1.72 19.05 -6.34
C SER A 52 0.60 18.05 -6.65
N ASN A 53 -0.59 18.22 -6.07
CA ASN A 53 -1.72 17.35 -6.38
C ASN A 53 -2.11 17.46 -7.84
N PHE A 54 -2.27 16.30 -8.47
CA PHE A 54 -2.63 16.17 -9.88
C PHE A 54 -3.83 15.25 -10.08
N LEU A 55 -4.40 14.71 -8.99
CA LEU A 55 -5.51 13.77 -9.02
C LEU A 55 -6.76 14.40 -8.39
N SER A 56 -7.89 14.16 -9.01
CA SER A 56 -9.22 14.55 -8.54
C SER A 56 -10.23 13.45 -8.85
N GLY A 57 -11.44 13.52 -8.28
CA GLY A 57 -12.51 12.56 -8.58
C GLY A 57 -12.16 11.09 -8.26
N LEU A 58 -11.42 10.87 -7.17
CA LEU A 58 -10.92 9.55 -6.77
C LEU A 58 -12.08 8.57 -6.56
N ARG A 59 -12.00 7.39 -7.18
CA ARG A 59 -12.99 6.32 -7.03
C ARG A 59 -12.35 4.95 -7.06
N SER A 60 -12.83 4.04 -6.21
CA SER A 60 -12.55 2.61 -6.35
C SER A 60 -13.34 2.04 -7.53
N ARG A 61 -12.75 1.07 -8.23
CA ARG A 61 -13.42 0.30 -9.28
C ARG A 61 -14.19 -0.89 -8.74
N GLY A 62 -13.87 -1.32 -7.53
CA GLY A 62 -14.48 -2.45 -6.86
C GLY A 62 -14.16 -3.80 -7.49
N ARG A 63 -14.48 -4.87 -6.76
CA ARG A 63 -14.22 -6.24 -7.21
C ARG A 63 -14.88 -6.57 -8.54
N GLY A 64 -14.10 -7.17 -9.45
CA GLY A 64 -14.54 -7.60 -10.78
C GLY A 64 -14.21 -6.63 -11.91
N PHE A 65 -13.80 -5.40 -11.57
CA PHE A 65 -13.43 -4.35 -12.52
C PHE A 65 -11.94 -3.95 -12.46
N ASP A 66 -11.13 -4.72 -11.71
CA ASP A 66 -9.66 -4.69 -11.66
C ASP A 66 -9.08 -5.51 -12.85
N PRO A 67 -8.07 -4.99 -13.56
CA PRO A 67 -7.39 -3.70 -13.34
C PRO A 67 -8.09 -2.54 -14.11
N PRO A 68 -8.00 -1.26 -13.67
CA PRO A 68 -7.28 -0.76 -12.51
C PRO A 68 -8.05 -0.91 -11.18
N ASP A 69 -7.33 -0.89 -10.05
CA ASP A 69 -7.92 -0.89 -8.70
C ASP A 69 -8.76 0.39 -8.44
N CYS A 70 -8.24 1.54 -8.87
CA CYS A 70 -8.85 2.85 -8.71
C CYS A 70 -8.78 3.68 -9.99
N GLU A 71 -9.61 4.71 -10.06
CA GLU A 71 -9.57 5.72 -11.11
C GLU A 71 -9.60 7.13 -10.52
N ALA A 72 -9.07 8.06 -11.29
CA ALA A 72 -9.09 9.48 -10.99
C ALA A 72 -9.13 10.30 -12.29
N THR A 73 -9.17 11.63 -12.16
CA THR A 73 -8.98 12.58 -13.25
C THR A 73 -7.75 13.44 -13.02
N ASP A 74 -6.96 13.66 -14.07
CA ASP A 74 -5.83 14.57 -14.03
C ASP A 74 -6.27 16.05 -14.03
N THR A 75 -5.30 16.98 -13.98
CA THR A 75 -5.56 18.43 -14.02
C THR A 75 -6.21 18.91 -15.32
N SER A 76 -6.22 18.09 -16.37
CA SER A 76 -6.89 18.35 -17.65
C SER A 76 -8.24 17.63 -17.76
N GLY A 77 -8.71 16.99 -16.69
CA GLY A 77 -9.96 16.22 -16.67
C GLY A 77 -9.88 14.86 -17.38
N ARG A 78 -8.67 14.39 -17.73
CA ARG A 78 -8.47 13.10 -18.40
C ARG A 78 -8.45 11.96 -17.39
N ARG A 79 -9.05 10.82 -17.75
CA ARG A 79 -9.08 9.63 -16.89
C ARG A 79 -7.67 9.07 -16.68
N VAL A 80 -7.34 8.79 -15.42
CA VAL A 80 -6.10 8.17 -14.95
C VAL A 80 -6.46 6.80 -14.35
N ALA A 81 -5.75 5.76 -14.77
CA ALA A 81 -5.79 4.45 -14.11
C ALA A 81 -4.82 4.45 -12.93
N VAL A 82 -5.24 3.95 -11.78
CA VAL A 82 -4.41 3.85 -10.58
C VAL A 82 -4.42 2.42 -10.06
N GLU A 83 -3.24 1.81 -9.96
CA GLU A 83 -3.04 0.50 -9.34
C GLU A 83 -2.36 0.65 -7.99
N LEU A 84 -2.82 -0.14 -7.03
CA LEU A 84 -2.31 -0.14 -5.68
C LEU A 84 -1.67 -1.50 -5.35
N THR A 85 -0.60 -1.47 -4.56
CA THR A 85 0.03 -2.70 -4.09
C THR A 85 0.76 -2.49 -2.78
N GLU A 86 0.62 -3.45 -1.87
CA GLU A 86 1.36 -3.45 -0.61
C GLU A 86 2.83 -3.82 -0.84
N LEU A 87 3.74 -3.05 -0.23
CA LEU A 87 5.17 -3.35 -0.11
C LEU A 87 5.43 -3.88 1.30
N VAL A 88 5.68 -5.18 1.36
CA VAL A 88 5.91 -5.95 2.59
C VAL A 88 6.97 -7.02 2.30
N ASP A 89 7.80 -7.33 3.29
CA ASP A 89 8.66 -8.50 3.27
C ASP A 89 7.80 -9.75 3.50
N GLN A 90 7.60 -10.47 2.39
CA GLN A 90 6.80 -11.68 2.39
C GLN A 90 7.36 -12.77 3.30
N ALA A 91 8.68 -12.89 3.44
CA ALA A 91 9.30 -13.90 4.29
C ALA A 91 9.11 -13.58 5.78
N ALA A 92 9.25 -12.30 6.16
CA ALA A 92 8.97 -11.84 7.53
C ALA A 92 7.49 -12.02 7.89
N LEU A 93 6.58 -11.71 6.95
CA LEU A 93 5.15 -11.94 7.10
C LEU A 93 4.83 -13.43 7.26
N GLU A 94 5.37 -14.30 6.41
CA GLU A 94 5.16 -15.74 6.46
C GLU A 94 5.70 -16.36 7.75
N ALA A 95 6.89 -15.94 8.21
CA ALA A 95 7.46 -16.37 9.48
C ALA A 95 6.56 -15.97 10.67
N THR A 96 6.04 -14.74 10.67
CA THR A 96 5.13 -14.25 11.71
C THR A 96 3.81 -15.05 11.71
N VAL A 97 3.23 -15.32 10.54
CA VAL A 97 1.99 -16.13 10.42
C VAL A 97 2.24 -17.59 10.83
N ALA A 98 3.37 -18.18 10.46
CA ALA A 98 3.72 -19.55 10.79
C ALA A 98 3.89 -19.75 12.31
N ASN A 99 4.57 -18.82 12.98
CA ASN A 99 4.77 -18.91 14.43
C ASN A 99 3.44 -18.77 15.19
N ARG A 100 2.56 -17.85 14.78
CA ARG A 100 1.21 -17.72 15.37
C ARG A 100 0.34 -18.96 15.21
N ARG A 101 0.53 -19.76 14.16
CA ARG A 101 -0.23 -21.02 13.97
C ARG A 101 0.27 -22.14 14.88
N ASN A 102 1.52 -22.07 15.33
CA ASN A 102 2.11 -23.04 16.24
C ASN A 102 1.80 -22.73 17.72
N ASP A 103 1.39 -21.50 18.03
CA ASP A 103 0.90 -21.10 19.36
C ASP A 103 -0.52 -21.64 19.64
N ARG A 104 -0.64 -22.95 19.86
CA ARG A 104 -1.87 -23.59 20.35
C ARG A 104 -2.16 -23.33 21.84
N GLU A 105 -1.26 -22.67 22.56
CA GLU A 105 -1.33 -22.50 24.02
C GLU A 105 -1.17 -21.05 24.52
N GLY A 106 -1.50 -20.05 23.70
CA GLY A 106 -1.67 -18.68 24.19
C GLY A 106 -0.42 -18.01 24.76
N GLN A 107 0.78 -18.50 24.43
CA GLN A 107 2.03 -17.79 24.71
C GLN A 107 2.12 -16.59 23.75
N LEU A 108 2.05 -15.39 24.33
CA LEU A 108 2.01 -14.12 23.61
C LEU A 108 3.40 -13.58 23.22
N ASP A 109 4.44 -14.37 23.40
CA ASP A 109 5.85 -13.94 23.32
C ASP A 109 6.59 -14.44 22.07
N ALA A 110 5.85 -14.78 20.99
CA ALA A 110 6.50 -15.11 19.72
C ALA A 110 7.29 -13.87 19.22
N PRO A 111 8.61 -13.98 18.98
CA PRO A 111 9.41 -12.85 18.53
C PRO A 111 8.91 -12.34 17.18
N TYR A 112 8.69 -11.04 17.08
CA TYR A 112 8.44 -10.39 15.78
C TYR A 112 9.67 -10.56 14.90
N PHE A 113 9.47 -11.14 13.71
CA PHE A 113 10.50 -11.18 12.69
C PHE A 113 10.46 -9.84 11.96
N TRP A 114 11.31 -8.91 12.39
CA TRP A 114 11.45 -7.62 11.73
C TRP A 114 12.21 -7.80 10.43
N ALA A 115 11.65 -7.32 9.34
CA ALA A 115 12.37 -7.28 8.08
C ALA A 115 13.50 -6.24 8.14
N GLU A 116 14.72 -6.66 7.82
CA GLU A 116 15.81 -5.73 7.57
C GLU A 116 15.71 -5.19 6.14
N TRP A 117 15.85 -3.88 5.95
CA TRP A 117 15.76 -3.23 4.64
C TRP A 117 17.03 -2.46 4.32
N ASP A 118 17.82 -3.01 3.41
CA ASP A 118 18.86 -2.28 2.69
C ASP A 118 18.34 -1.74 1.35
N ILE A 119 19.15 -0.89 0.71
CA ILE A 119 18.80 -0.28 -0.59
C ILE A 119 18.60 -1.33 -1.69
N GLY A 120 19.38 -2.43 -1.68
CA GLY A 120 19.29 -3.46 -2.72
C GLY A 120 18.01 -4.30 -2.61
N LYS A 121 17.55 -4.58 -1.40
CA LYS A 121 16.25 -5.19 -1.13
C LYS A 121 15.11 -4.23 -1.49
N PHE A 122 15.22 -2.97 -1.10
CA PHE A 122 14.25 -1.95 -1.49
C PHE A 122 14.07 -1.89 -3.01
N GLU A 123 15.17 -1.71 -3.74
CA GLU A 123 15.18 -1.66 -5.21
C GLU A 123 14.54 -2.92 -5.82
N ARG A 124 14.98 -4.10 -5.37
CA ARG A 124 14.45 -5.38 -5.89
C ARG A 124 12.95 -5.53 -5.64
N GLU A 125 12.49 -5.28 -4.41
CA GLU A 125 11.11 -5.53 -4.02
C GLU A 125 10.13 -4.51 -4.60
N VAL A 126 10.54 -3.25 -4.71
CA VAL A 126 9.78 -2.21 -5.42
C VAL A 126 9.78 -2.49 -6.92
N GLY A 127 10.95 -2.79 -7.50
CA GLY A 127 11.08 -3.09 -8.93
C GLY A 127 10.23 -4.29 -9.35
N LYS A 128 10.23 -5.38 -8.56
CA LYS A 128 9.36 -6.56 -8.79
C LYS A 128 7.89 -6.17 -8.88
N ARG A 129 7.41 -5.30 -7.98
CA ARG A 129 6.01 -4.85 -7.95
C ARG A 129 5.67 -3.95 -9.12
N LEU A 130 6.55 -2.99 -9.44
CA LEU A 130 6.38 -2.11 -10.60
C LEU A 130 6.34 -2.91 -11.90
N ILE A 131 7.24 -3.88 -12.10
CA ILE A 131 7.24 -4.77 -13.26
C ILE A 131 5.95 -5.59 -13.32
N GLY A 132 5.50 -6.14 -12.19
CA GLY A 132 4.25 -6.88 -12.11
C GLY A 132 3.04 -6.05 -12.56
N LYS A 133 2.96 -4.78 -12.15
CA LYS A 133 1.90 -3.85 -12.57
C LYS A 133 2.06 -3.42 -14.04
N HIS A 134 3.28 -3.09 -14.46
CA HIS A 134 3.61 -2.79 -15.86
C HIS A 134 3.09 -3.88 -16.82
N ASN A 135 3.35 -5.15 -16.51
CA ASN A 135 2.94 -6.29 -17.33
C ASN A 135 1.41 -6.51 -17.39
N ARG A 136 0.63 -5.89 -16.49
CA ARG A 136 -0.84 -5.93 -16.49
C ARG A 136 -1.47 -4.75 -17.22
N PHE A 137 -0.68 -3.81 -17.74
CA PHE A 137 -1.20 -2.59 -18.39
C PHE A 137 -2.17 -2.88 -19.53
N ASP A 138 -1.85 -3.86 -20.39
CA ASP A 138 -2.72 -4.23 -21.52
C ASP A 138 -4.02 -4.95 -21.10
N GLN A 139 -4.16 -5.26 -19.81
CA GLN A 139 -5.34 -5.90 -19.22
C GLN A 139 -6.28 -4.89 -18.56
N LEU A 140 -5.95 -3.60 -18.59
CA LEU A 140 -6.79 -2.52 -18.03
C LEU A 140 -8.19 -2.55 -18.67
N GLN A 141 -9.19 -2.76 -17.85
CA GLN A 141 -10.60 -2.74 -18.20
C GLN A 141 -11.08 -1.31 -18.41
N ASP A 142 -12.08 -1.11 -19.28
CA ASP A 142 -12.73 0.19 -19.53
C ASP A 142 -11.79 1.35 -19.89
N GLY A 143 -10.63 1.03 -20.48
CA GLY A 143 -9.77 2.01 -21.12
C GLY A 143 -10.45 2.74 -22.28
N PRO A 144 -9.83 3.79 -22.84
CA PRO A 144 -8.47 4.24 -22.58
C PRO A 144 -8.35 5.15 -21.35
N TYR A 145 -7.12 5.24 -20.81
CA TYR A 145 -6.71 6.11 -19.71
C TYR A 145 -5.72 7.19 -20.19
N PRO A 146 -6.20 8.23 -20.91
CA PRO A 146 -5.33 9.22 -21.55
C PRO A 146 -4.59 10.15 -20.56
N GLY A 147 -4.99 10.18 -19.29
CA GLY A 147 -4.27 10.86 -18.22
C GLY A 147 -3.06 10.07 -17.71
N GLY A 148 -2.93 8.81 -18.10
CA GLY A 148 -1.81 7.93 -17.77
C GLY A 148 -2.17 6.82 -16.79
N TYR A 149 -1.13 6.10 -16.37
CA TYR A 149 -1.21 4.92 -15.51
C TYR A 149 -0.27 5.07 -14.32
N VAL A 150 -0.85 5.26 -13.14
CA VAL A 150 -0.12 5.52 -11.90
C VAL A 150 -0.08 4.25 -11.05
N VAL A 151 1.08 3.96 -10.49
CA VAL A 151 1.21 2.87 -9.51
C VAL A 151 1.52 3.44 -8.13
N VAL A 152 0.74 3.05 -7.13
CA VAL A 152 0.93 3.47 -5.74
C VAL A 152 1.28 2.24 -4.92
N LEU A 153 2.51 2.19 -4.44
CA LEU A 153 2.89 1.24 -3.41
C LEU A 153 2.50 1.84 -2.05
N TYR A 154 2.06 1.00 -1.12
CA TYR A 154 1.85 1.40 0.27
C TYR A 154 2.54 0.42 1.21
N THR A 155 3.00 0.89 2.37
CA THR A 155 3.70 0.04 3.33
C THR A 155 3.51 0.49 4.76
N ASP A 156 3.44 -0.50 5.65
CA ASP A 156 3.49 -0.34 7.10
C ASP A 156 4.70 -1.10 7.69
N GLU A 157 5.75 -1.29 6.88
CA GLU A 157 7.04 -1.85 7.31
C GLU A 157 7.75 -0.88 8.26
N PRO A 158 7.92 -1.19 9.56
CA PRO A 158 8.45 -0.20 10.50
C PRO A 158 9.91 0.17 10.26
N ALA A 159 10.66 -0.69 9.55
CA ALA A 159 12.02 -0.43 9.13
C ALA A 159 12.11 0.56 7.94
N LEU A 160 11.02 0.81 7.20
CA LEU A 160 10.97 1.73 6.07
C LEU A 160 10.47 3.12 6.50
N SER A 161 11.26 3.81 7.32
CA SER A 161 10.96 5.19 7.72
C SER A 161 10.99 6.17 6.55
N ARG A 162 10.33 7.32 6.68
CA ARG A 162 10.34 8.42 5.69
C ARG A 162 11.75 8.82 5.25
N ILE A 163 12.69 8.93 6.19
CA ILE A 163 14.06 9.33 5.90
C ILE A 163 14.77 8.26 5.05
N LEU A 164 14.61 6.99 5.41
CA LEU A 164 15.22 5.87 4.68
C LEU A 164 14.63 5.73 3.27
N VAL A 165 13.29 5.71 3.15
CA VAL A 165 12.62 5.56 1.84
C VAL A 165 12.98 6.73 0.93
N LYS A 166 13.01 7.97 1.44
CA LYS A 166 13.45 9.13 0.66
C LYS A 166 14.91 8.99 0.21
N GLY A 167 15.79 8.50 1.09
CA GLY A 167 17.20 8.25 0.78
C GLY A 167 17.40 7.17 -0.28
N TYR A 168 16.65 6.07 -0.21
CA TYR A 168 16.70 4.99 -1.20
C TYR A 168 16.08 5.43 -2.54
N ALA A 169 14.90 6.06 -2.53
CA ALA A 169 14.24 6.53 -3.73
C ALA A 169 15.06 7.56 -4.52
N ALA A 170 15.88 8.38 -3.85
CA ALA A 170 16.78 9.33 -4.50
C ALA A 170 17.96 8.67 -5.24
N GLN A 171 18.26 7.39 -4.95
CA GLN A 171 19.41 6.67 -5.48
C GLN A 171 19.04 5.60 -6.52
N VAL A 172 17.75 5.25 -6.60
CA VAL A 172 17.26 4.15 -7.44
C VAL A 172 16.42 4.71 -8.59
N ASN A 173 16.66 4.19 -9.78
CA ASN A 173 15.91 4.51 -10.99
C ASN A 173 15.28 3.23 -11.53
N PHE A 174 13.96 3.19 -11.66
CA PHE A 174 13.24 2.01 -12.14
C PHE A 174 13.07 2.07 -13.66
N ALA A 175 13.82 1.23 -14.38
CA ALA A 175 13.74 1.08 -15.83
C ALA A 175 12.84 -0.11 -16.22
N GLY A 176 12.46 -0.18 -17.50
CA GLY A 176 11.69 -1.32 -18.04
C GLY A 176 10.21 -1.34 -17.63
N VAL A 177 9.68 -0.20 -17.18
CA VAL A 177 8.28 -0.04 -16.76
C VAL A 177 7.58 1.11 -17.50
N SER A 178 7.80 1.18 -18.82
CA SER A 178 7.45 2.33 -19.67
C SER A 178 5.96 2.68 -19.74
N SER A 179 5.07 1.73 -19.41
CA SER A 179 3.62 2.01 -19.33
C SER A 179 3.23 2.83 -18.10
N ILE A 180 4.05 2.81 -17.05
CA ILE A 180 3.78 3.53 -15.80
C ILE A 180 4.16 4.99 -15.98
N SER A 181 3.17 5.88 -15.85
CA SER A 181 3.39 7.31 -16.01
C SER A 181 4.07 7.93 -14.79
N ARG A 182 3.66 7.52 -13.58
CA ARG A 182 4.22 7.94 -12.29
C ARG A 182 4.10 6.80 -11.28
N ALA A 183 5.03 6.72 -10.34
CA ALA A 183 4.91 5.80 -9.22
C ALA A 183 5.21 6.47 -7.88
N PHE A 184 4.52 6.04 -6.84
CA PHE A 184 4.66 6.59 -5.48
C PHE A 184 4.77 5.46 -4.46
N ILE A 185 5.42 5.75 -3.34
CA ILE A 185 5.32 4.96 -2.11
C ILE A 185 4.64 5.83 -1.05
N VAL A 186 3.54 5.34 -0.50
CA VAL A 186 2.84 5.91 0.67
C VAL A 186 3.26 5.13 1.91
N LEU A 187 3.69 5.82 2.94
CA LEU A 187 4.08 5.24 4.23
C LEU A 187 2.95 5.40 5.25
N SER A 188 3.00 4.59 6.31
CA SER A 188 2.19 4.80 7.52
C SER A 188 2.38 6.19 8.12
N TYR A 189 1.44 6.56 8.99
CA TYR A 189 1.39 7.88 9.62
C TYR A 189 2.71 8.23 10.31
N ASP A 190 3.27 9.38 9.96
CA ASP A 190 4.47 9.95 10.57
C ASP A 190 4.04 11.09 11.50
N SER A 191 4.21 10.89 12.81
CA SER A 191 3.82 11.85 13.83
C SER A 191 4.66 13.13 13.82
N ASP A 192 5.88 13.11 13.26
CA ASP A 192 6.75 14.28 13.24
C ASP A 192 6.25 15.34 12.23
N ILE A 193 5.49 14.89 11.23
CA ILE A 193 4.90 15.74 10.18
C ILE A 193 3.38 15.68 10.12
N GLU A 194 2.77 14.96 11.08
CA GLU A 194 1.33 14.76 11.24
C GLU A 194 0.58 14.31 9.96
N MET A 195 1.23 13.49 9.12
CA MET A 195 0.66 13.06 7.83
C MET A 195 1.19 11.69 7.38
N TYR A 196 0.65 11.16 6.28
CA TYR A 196 1.14 9.94 5.62
C TYR A 196 2.16 10.31 4.53
N PRO A 197 3.47 10.12 4.74
CA PRO A 197 4.47 10.52 3.76
C PRO A 197 4.23 9.82 2.41
N ALA A 198 4.28 10.58 1.32
CA ALA A 198 4.29 10.05 -0.04
C ALA A 198 5.57 10.46 -0.75
N ILE A 199 6.31 9.49 -1.27
CA ILE A 199 7.56 9.69 -2.01
C ILE A 199 7.36 9.24 -3.46
N GLU A 200 7.61 10.14 -4.42
CA GLU A 200 7.61 9.79 -5.84
C GLU A 200 8.88 8.99 -6.19
N LEU A 201 8.71 7.92 -6.96
CA LEU A 201 9.79 7.07 -7.44
C LEU A 201 10.23 7.50 -8.84
N ALA A 202 11.55 7.53 -9.06
CA ALA A 202 12.10 7.86 -10.36
C ALA A 202 11.92 6.69 -11.35
N ILE A 203 11.14 6.92 -12.41
CA ILE A 203 10.95 5.99 -13.52
C ILE A 203 11.75 6.47 -14.72
N VAL A 204 12.52 5.56 -15.33
CA VAL A 204 13.27 5.83 -16.56
C VAL A 204 12.50 5.25 -17.74
N ARG A 205 12.21 6.11 -18.72
CA ARG A 205 11.49 5.77 -19.95
C ARG A 205 12.43 5.63 -21.13
#